data_AF-A0A7S3WLI5-F1
#
_entry.id   AF-A0A7S3WLI5-F1
#
_cell.length_a   1.000
_cell.length_b   1.000
_cell.length_c   1.000
_cell.angle_alpha   90.00
_cell.angle_beta   90.00
_cell.angle_gamma   90.00
#
_symmetry.space_group_name_H-M   'P 1'
#
loop_
_entity.id
_entity.type
_entity.pdbx_description
1 polymer ?
#
loop_
_entity_poly.entity_id
_entity_poly.type
_entity_poly.pdbx_seq_one_letter_code
_entity_poly.pdbx_strand_id
1 'polypeptide(L)'
;MLSSGSSIRRTEPMAGKGSAERRPPPTVEDLMFERPHIAASGARELMQLVQESQRARLALAANFESRFEDLVTEGAASGYPALVEQFRPLFAACDATLEALATALAGREGGAAASRLVTSLVREERMRHDAHLKVQVTRQHKSVAGAPDEEEAAEARAALEGAEATEMGYVETIRELLEELTAEAADCED
;
A
#
# COMPACT_ATOMS: atom_id res chain seq x y z
N MET A 1 -62.06 11.26 -24.94
CA MET A 1 -61.31 10.52 -23.89
C MET A 1 -59.87 10.43 -24.35
N LEU A 2 -58.96 11.10 -23.64
CA LEU A 2 -57.52 11.12 -23.92
C LEU A 2 -56.81 10.20 -22.94
N SER A 3 -56.05 9.22 -23.42
CA SER A 3 -54.91 8.52 -22.78
C SER A 3 -54.53 7.34 -23.69
N SER A 4 -53.30 6.95 -23.98
CA SER A 4 -52.02 7.19 -23.33
C SER A 4 -50.92 7.15 -24.39
N GLY A 5 -49.96 8.05 -24.28
CA GLY A 5 -48.65 7.88 -24.90
C GLY A 5 -47.87 6.75 -24.21
N SER A 6 -47.07 6.04 -24.99
CA SER A 6 -46.01 5.17 -24.46
C SER A 6 -44.72 5.53 -25.20
N SER A 7 -44.09 6.61 -24.77
CA SER A 7 -42.69 6.86 -25.08
C SER A 7 -41.87 5.83 -24.32
N ILE A 8 -41.38 4.83 -25.04
CA ILE A 8 -40.38 3.88 -24.56
C ILE A 8 -39.16 4.72 -24.15
N ARG A 9 -38.96 4.87 -22.83
CA ARG A 9 -37.75 5.46 -22.27
C ARG A 9 -36.59 4.53 -22.63
N ARG A 10 -35.76 5.01 -23.56
CA ARG A 10 -34.41 4.51 -23.80
C ARG A 10 -33.68 4.58 -22.45
N THR A 11 -33.39 3.45 -21.84
CA THR A 11 -32.53 3.37 -20.66
C THR A 11 -31.15 3.82 -21.09
N GLU A 12 -30.79 5.05 -20.71
CA GLU A 12 -29.43 5.55 -20.81
C GLU A 12 -28.52 4.63 -19.97
N PRO A 13 -27.29 4.32 -20.43
CA PRO A 13 -26.34 3.64 -19.59
C PRO A 13 -26.11 4.51 -18.36
N MET A 14 -26.27 3.92 -17.18
CA MET A 14 -26.01 4.59 -15.90
C MET A 14 -24.63 5.23 -15.98
N ALA A 15 -24.62 6.55 -16.01
CA ALA A 15 -23.43 7.36 -15.87
C ALA A 15 -22.65 6.86 -14.65
N GLY A 16 -21.35 6.67 -14.84
CA GLY A 16 -20.45 6.06 -13.87
C GLY A 16 -20.67 6.61 -12.48
N LYS A 17 -20.69 5.70 -11.50
CA LYS A 17 -20.41 6.06 -10.12
C LYS A 17 -19.13 6.88 -10.15
N GLY A 18 -19.27 8.14 -9.75
CA GLY A 18 -18.27 9.17 -9.94
C GLY A 18 -16.90 8.67 -9.53
N SER A 19 -15.93 8.90 -10.42
CA SER A 19 -14.52 8.88 -10.08
C SER A 19 -14.35 9.70 -8.81
N ALA A 20 -14.18 9.03 -7.67
CA ALA A 20 -13.72 9.69 -6.46
C ALA A 20 -12.53 10.54 -6.89
N GLU A 21 -12.59 11.84 -6.61
CA GLU A 21 -11.67 12.86 -7.09
C GLU A 21 -10.22 12.33 -6.95
N ARG A 22 -9.67 11.83 -8.06
CA ARG A 22 -8.46 11.00 -8.02
C ARG A 22 -7.31 11.93 -7.70
N ARG A 23 -6.80 11.88 -6.46
CA ARG A 23 -5.58 12.60 -6.14
C ARG A 23 -4.45 12.04 -7.01
N PRO A 24 -3.67 12.91 -7.66
CA PRO A 24 -2.46 12.47 -8.35
C PRO A 24 -1.59 11.68 -7.38
N PRO A 25 -0.82 10.68 -7.86
CA PRO A 25 0.12 10.00 -6.99
C PRO A 25 1.14 11.03 -6.47
N PRO A 26 1.62 10.88 -5.23
CA PRO A 26 2.66 11.75 -4.71
C PRO A 26 3.92 11.66 -5.57
N THR A 27 4.74 12.70 -5.53
CA THR A 27 6.09 12.67 -6.11
C THR A 27 7.06 11.94 -5.18
N VAL A 28 8.25 11.61 -5.69
CA VAL A 28 9.32 11.05 -4.85
C VAL A 28 9.75 12.08 -3.79
N GLU A 29 9.81 13.36 -4.18
CA GLU A 29 10.14 14.45 -3.26
C GLU A 29 9.13 14.57 -2.11
N ASP A 30 7.82 14.36 -2.36
CA ASP A 30 6.78 14.40 -1.32
C ASP A 30 6.94 13.28 -0.27
N LEU A 31 7.64 12.21 -0.60
CA LEU A 31 7.81 11.02 0.25
C LEU A 31 9.14 11.01 1.02
N MET A 32 10.03 11.97 0.73
CA MET A 32 11.37 12.03 1.31
C MET A 32 11.48 13.19 2.28
N PHE A 33 12.04 12.92 3.46
CA PHE A 33 12.46 13.99 4.37
C PHE A 33 13.83 14.52 3.99
N GLU A 34 14.02 15.84 4.10
CA GLU A 34 15.31 16.46 3.82
C GLU A 34 16.38 15.97 4.81
N ARG A 35 17.57 15.63 4.30
CA ARG A 35 18.68 15.15 5.14
C ARG A 35 19.09 16.11 6.26
N PRO A 36 19.16 17.44 6.04
CA PRO A 36 19.44 18.39 7.11
C PRO A 36 18.39 18.36 8.22
N HIS A 37 17.11 18.14 7.88
CA HIS A 37 16.04 18.02 8.85
C HIS A 37 16.23 16.76 9.71
N ILE A 38 16.38 15.59 9.07
CA ILE A 38 16.67 14.31 9.77
C ILE A 38 17.88 14.45 10.71
N ALA A 39 18.95 15.11 10.25
CA ALA A 39 20.18 15.27 11.03
C ALA A 39 20.00 16.17 12.26
N ALA A 40 19.10 17.14 12.21
CA ALA A 40 18.79 18.06 13.30
C ALA A 40 17.78 17.48 14.31
N SER A 41 16.99 16.47 13.92
CA SER A 41 15.91 15.91 14.72
C SER A 41 16.38 15.05 15.89
N GLY A 42 15.71 15.20 17.04
CA GLY A 42 15.83 14.35 18.22
C GLY A 42 15.28 12.93 18.00
N ALA A 43 15.49 12.03 18.96
CA ALA A 43 15.06 10.64 18.81
C ALA A 43 13.54 10.52 18.72
N ARG A 44 12.81 11.28 19.54
CA ARG A 44 11.34 11.30 19.50
C ARG A 44 10.79 11.80 18.18
N GLU A 45 11.33 12.90 17.67
CA GLU A 45 10.93 13.47 16.38
C GLU A 45 11.21 12.49 15.23
N LEU A 46 12.37 11.84 15.22
CA LEU A 46 12.69 10.80 14.23
C LEU A 46 11.68 9.64 14.24
N MET A 47 11.22 9.20 15.43
CA MET A 47 10.18 8.16 15.53
C MET A 47 8.82 8.66 15.02
N GLN A 48 8.50 9.94 15.19
CA GLN A 48 7.29 10.54 14.58
C GLN A 48 7.38 10.58 13.05
N LEU A 49 8.55 10.93 12.50
CA LEU A 49 8.79 10.90 11.06
C LEU A 49 8.66 9.48 10.48
N VAL A 50 9.03 8.44 11.23
CA VAL A 50 8.77 7.05 10.82
C VAL A 50 7.27 6.79 10.69
N GLN A 51 6.46 7.20 11.67
CA GLN A 51 5.01 7.05 11.63
C GLN A 51 4.39 7.82 10.46
N GLU A 52 4.90 9.01 10.15
CA GLU A 52 4.47 9.79 8.98
C GLU A 52 4.81 9.10 7.66
N SER A 53 6.03 8.60 7.51
CA SER A 53 6.43 7.82 6.33
C SER A 53 5.56 6.57 6.14
N GLN A 54 5.12 5.94 7.23
CA GLN A 54 4.23 4.77 7.16
C GLN A 54 2.81 5.13 6.75
N ARG A 55 2.25 6.23 7.28
CA ARG A 55 0.96 6.76 6.80
C ARG A 55 1.00 7.08 5.31
N ALA A 56 2.10 7.68 4.84
CA ALA A 56 2.29 7.97 3.42
C ALA A 56 2.34 6.67 2.58
N ARG A 57 3.05 5.64 3.06
CA ARG A 57 3.11 4.32 2.41
C ARG A 57 1.73 3.64 2.31
N LEU A 58 0.92 3.71 3.37
CA LEU A 58 -0.44 3.16 3.37
C LEU A 58 -1.34 3.89 2.37
N ALA A 59 -1.26 5.23 2.32
CA ALA A 59 -1.99 6.02 1.34
C ALA A 59 -1.57 5.71 -0.10
N LEU A 60 -0.26 5.49 -0.32
CA LEU A 60 0.29 5.07 -1.60
C LEU A 60 -0.22 3.68 -2.02
N ALA A 61 -0.25 2.72 -1.09
CA ALA A 61 -0.80 1.38 -1.33
C ALA A 61 -2.29 1.42 -1.69
N ALA A 62 -3.09 2.21 -0.98
CA ALA A 62 -4.51 2.40 -1.32
C ALA A 62 -4.71 3.03 -2.72
N ASN A 63 -3.85 3.97 -3.13
CA ASN A 63 -3.89 4.55 -4.47
C ASN A 63 -3.53 3.52 -5.55
N PHE A 64 -2.51 2.71 -5.29
CA PHE A 64 -2.11 1.61 -6.19
C PHE A 64 -3.25 0.58 -6.34
N GLU A 65 -3.85 0.13 -5.24
CA GLU A 65 -4.98 -0.83 -5.26
C GLU A 65 -6.16 -0.27 -6.05
N SER A 66 -6.56 0.98 -5.79
CA SER A 66 -7.67 1.60 -6.52
C SER A 66 -7.43 1.63 -8.04
N ARG A 67 -6.20 1.90 -8.49
CA ARG A 67 -5.85 1.87 -9.92
C ARG A 67 -5.76 0.46 -10.48
N PHE A 68 -5.34 -0.50 -9.67
CA PHE A 68 -5.33 -1.90 -10.05
C PHE A 68 -6.75 -2.43 -10.25
N GLU A 69 -7.69 -2.09 -9.35
CA GLU A 69 -9.11 -2.44 -9.47
C GLU A 69 -9.74 -1.87 -10.74
N ASP A 70 -9.37 -0.65 -11.13
CA ASP A 70 -9.79 -0.07 -12.41
C ASP A 70 -9.33 -0.94 -13.59
N LEU A 71 -8.06 -1.36 -13.62
CA LEU A 71 -7.52 -2.24 -14.68
C LEU A 71 -8.23 -3.58 -14.73
N VAL A 72 -8.53 -4.18 -13.57
CA VAL A 72 -9.30 -5.44 -13.49
C VAL A 72 -10.71 -5.25 -14.02
N THR A 73 -11.40 -4.19 -13.59
CA THR A 73 -12.77 -3.87 -14.00
C THR A 73 -12.88 -3.61 -15.50
N GLU A 74 -11.89 -2.93 -16.08
CA GLU A 74 -11.82 -2.63 -17.52
C GLU A 74 -11.30 -3.81 -18.36
N GLY A 75 -10.84 -4.90 -17.73
CA GLY A 75 -10.18 -6.01 -18.41
C GLY A 75 -8.84 -5.61 -19.07
N ALA A 76 -8.24 -4.51 -18.64
CA ALA A 76 -7.05 -3.90 -19.23
C ALA A 76 -5.75 -4.50 -18.65
N ALA A 77 -5.62 -5.82 -18.70
CA ALA A 77 -4.52 -6.52 -18.03
C ALA A 77 -3.11 -6.08 -18.48
N SER A 78 -2.98 -5.65 -19.73
CA SER A 78 -1.74 -5.10 -20.30
C SER A 78 -1.24 -3.81 -19.64
N GLY A 79 -2.10 -3.11 -18.89
CA GLY A 79 -1.73 -1.89 -18.15
C GLY A 79 -1.01 -2.15 -16.83
N TYR A 80 -1.04 -3.37 -16.30
CA TYR A 80 -0.47 -3.69 -14.99
C TYR A 80 1.04 -3.42 -14.90
N PRO A 81 1.89 -3.81 -15.88
CA PRO A 81 3.32 -3.52 -15.83
C PRO A 81 3.60 -2.01 -15.75
N ALA A 82 2.86 -1.18 -16.49
CA ALA A 82 3.03 0.27 -16.46
C ALA A 82 2.64 0.86 -15.09
N LEU A 83 1.60 0.32 -14.46
CA LEU A 83 1.19 0.71 -13.11
C LEU A 83 2.28 0.36 -12.07
N VAL A 84 2.86 -0.85 -12.15
CA VAL A 84 3.98 -1.25 -11.29
C VAL A 84 5.20 -0.37 -11.50
N GLU A 85 5.56 -0.09 -12.76
CA GLU A 85 6.69 0.79 -13.11
C GLU A 85 6.52 2.20 -12.53
N GLN A 86 5.29 2.73 -12.53
CA GLN A 86 4.94 4.03 -11.95
C GLN A 86 5.10 4.07 -10.42
N PHE A 87 4.66 3.04 -9.71
CA PHE A 87 4.59 3.06 -8.23
C PHE A 87 5.85 2.52 -7.54
N ARG A 88 6.64 1.68 -8.20
CA ARG A 88 7.90 1.15 -7.67
C ARG A 88 8.86 2.22 -7.12
N PRO A 89 9.17 3.33 -7.84
CA PRO A 89 10.06 4.35 -7.29
C PRO A 89 9.47 5.05 -6.06
N LEU A 90 8.15 5.13 -5.93
CA LEU A 90 7.48 5.73 -4.77
C LEU A 90 7.60 4.85 -3.53
N PHE A 91 7.38 3.54 -3.65
CA PHE A 91 7.63 2.61 -2.54
C PHE A 91 9.11 2.56 -2.15
N ALA A 92 10.02 2.60 -3.14
CA ALA A 92 11.46 2.67 -2.90
C ALA A 92 11.86 3.96 -2.16
N ALA A 93 11.19 5.09 -2.43
CA ALA A 93 11.42 6.34 -1.71
C ALA A 93 11.01 6.25 -0.23
N CYS A 94 9.87 5.60 0.08
CA CYS A 94 9.48 5.31 1.46
C CYS A 94 10.51 4.41 2.15
N ASP A 95 10.96 3.34 1.49
CA ASP A 95 11.98 2.43 2.04
C ASP A 95 13.28 3.19 2.36
N ALA A 96 13.78 3.97 1.41
CA ALA A 96 15.02 4.74 1.59
C ALA A 96 14.89 5.79 2.71
N THR A 97 13.71 6.38 2.86
CA THR A 97 13.42 7.33 3.95
C THR A 97 13.43 6.64 5.30
N LEU A 98 12.77 5.48 5.43
CA LEU A 98 12.78 4.68 6.65
C LEU A 98 14.19 4.19 7.02
N GLU A 99 15.00 3.78 6.04
CA GLU A 99 16.40 3.39 6.25
C GLU A 99 17.26 4.56 6.73
N ALA A 100 17.04 5.77 6.18
CA ALA A 100 17.72 6.98 6.63
C ALA A 100 17.33 7.34 8.07
N LEU A 101 16.05 7.23 8.42
CA LEU A 101 15.54 7.45 9.79
C LEU A 101 16.10 6.42 10.76
N ALA A 102 16.14 5.14 10.40
CA ALA A 102 16.75 4.07 11.20
C ALA A 102 18.24 4.35 11.47
N THR A 103 18.97 4.81 10.45
CA THR A 103 20.38 5.19 10.57
C THR A 103 20.56 6.38 11.50
N ALA A 104 19.70 7.40 11.39
CA ALA A 104 19.75 8.56 12.27
C ALA A 104 19.46 8.19 13.73
N LEU A 105 18.43 7.36 13.96
CA LEU A 105 18.06 6.85 15.30
C LEU A 105 19.22 6.08 15.95
N ALA A 106 19.97 5.29 15.18
CA ALA A 106 21.13 4.56 15.72
C ALA A 106 22.21 5.50 16.29
N GLY A 107 22.28 6.74 15.82
CA GLY A 107 23.20 7.77 16.28
C GLY A 107 22.66 8.63 17.44
N ARG A 108 21.45 8.36 17.95
CA ARG A 108 20.88 9.08 19.10
C ARG A 108 21.09 8.31 20.40
N GLU A 109 21.21 9.05 21.51
CA GLU A 109 21.19 8.45 22.84
C GLU A 109 19.84 7.72 23.04
N GLY A 110 19.88 6.48 23.53
CA GLY A 110 18.68 5.62 23.64
C GLY A 110 18.12 5.07 22.31
N GLY A 111 18.44 5.68 21.16
CA GLY A 111 17.79 5.38 19.87
C GLY A 111 18.14 4.04 19.21
N ALA A 112 19.00 3.23 19.81
CA ALA A 112 19.41 1.93 19.25
C ALA A 112 18.27 0.90 19.22
N ALA A 113 17.35 0.94 20.19
CA ALA A 113 16.17 0.07 20.19
C ALA A 113 15.20 0.47 19.05
N ALA A 114 14.84 1.75 19.00
CA ALA A 114 14.03 2.32 17.92
C ALA A 114 14.61 2.02 16.52
N SER A 115 15.92 2.19 16.32
CA SER A 115 16.58 1.87 15.06
C SER A 115 16.38 0.42 14.60
N ARG A 116 16.44 -0.54 15.53
CA ARG A 116 16.20 -1.97 15.23
C ARG A 116 14.74 -2.26 14.89
N LEU A 117 13.80 -1.59 15.55
CA LEU A 117 12.37 -1.67 15.22
C LEU A 117 12.12 -1.15 13.80
N VAL A 118 12.65 0.03 13.46
CA VAL A 118 12.50 0.61 12.12
C VAL A 118 13.16 -0.26 11.05
N THR A 119 14.33 -0.86 11.33
CA THR A 119 14.99 -1.78 10.40
C THR A 119 14.14 -3.03 10.14
N SER A 120 13.54 -3.59 11.20
CA SER A 120 12.62 -4.73 11.09
C SER A 120 11.36 -4.34 10.30
N LEU A 121 10.82 -3.16 10.57
CA LEU A 121 9.66 -2.60 9.87
C LEU A 121 9.91 -2.48 8.36
N VAL A 122 11.08 -1.98 7.93
CA VAL A 122 11.44 -1.91 6.50
C VAL A 122 11.48 -3.31 5.88
N ARG A 123 12.04 -4.31 6.58
CA ARG A 123 12.09 -5.68 6.10
C ARG A 123 10.68 -6.26 5.92
N GLU A 124 9.83 -6.16 6.94
CA GLU A 124 8.46 -6.69 6.88
C GLU A 124 7.62 -5.97 5.80
N GLU A 125 7.80 -4.66 5.63
CA GLU A 125 7.11 -3.89 4.58
C GLU A 125 7.51 -4.29 3.16
N ARG A 126 8.77 -4.71 2.95
CA ARG A 126 9.22 -5.28 1.66
C ARG A 126 8.59 -6.64 1.41
N MET A 127 8.60 -7.52 2.42
CA MET A 127 8.00 -8.84 2.33
C MET A 127 6.49 -8.77 2.09
N ARG A 128 5.81 -7.84 2.78
CA ARG A 128 4.39 -7.55 2.57
C ARG A 128 4.12 -7.06 1.16
N HIS A 129 4.91 -6.13 0.63
CA HIS A 129 4.73 -5.62 -0.73
C HIS A 129 4.84 -6.74 -1.77
N ASP A 130 5.85 -7.61 -1.65
CA ASP A 130 6.02 -8.75 -2.55
C ASP A 130 4.87 -9.76 -2.43
N ALA A 131 4.36 -10.01 -1.22
CA ALA A 131 3.18 -10.86 -1.00
C ALA A 131 1.93 -10.25 -1.63
N HIS A 132 1.71 -8.95 -1.44
CA HIS A 132 0.58 -8.21 -2.00
C HIS A 132 0.58 -8.23 -3.54
N LEU A 133 1.73 -8.03 -4.19
CA LEU A 133 1.84 -8.14 -5.65
C LEU A 133 1.46 -9.55 -6.15
N LYS A 134 1.85 -10.61 -5.43
CA LYS A 134 1.46 -11.99 -5.78
C LYS A 134 -0.05 -12.21 -5.65
N VAL A 135 -0.68 -11.67 -4.60
CA VAL A 135 -2.14 -11.71 -4.41
C VAL A 135 -2.83 -11.04 -5.60
N GLN A 136 -2.37 -9.84 -6.00
CA GLN A 136 -2.94 -9.10 -7.12
C GLN A 136 -2.82 -9.84 -8.45
N VAL A 137 -1.64 -10.36 -8.80
CA VAL A 137 -1.46 -11.16 -10.03
C VAL A 137 -2.39 -12.37 -10.04
N THR A 138 -2.55 -13.03 -8.89
CA THR A 138 -3.45 -14.18 -8.75
C THR A 138 -4.92 -13.78 -8.94
N ARG A 139 -5.34 -12.64 -8.38
CA ARG A 139 -6.69 -12.08 -8.59
C ARG A 139 -6.94 -11.73 -10.06
N GLN A 140 -5.96 -11.13 -10.72
CA GLN A 140 -6.04 -10.78 -12.14
C GLN A 140 -6.18 -12.03 -13.03
N HIS A 141 -5.34 -13.05 -12.82
CA HIS A 141 -5.42 -14.29 -13.58
C HIS A 141 -6.79 -14.97 -13.44
N LYS A 142 -7.37 -14.98 -12.24
CA LYS A 142 -8.74 -15.49 -12.01
C LYS A 142 -9.82 -14.68 -12.71
N SER A 143 -9.64 -13.36 -12.84
CA SER A 143 -10.60 -12.51 -13.54
C SER A 143 -10.56 -12.68 -15.07
N VAL A 144 -9.40 -13.06 -15.62
CA VAL A 144 -9.17 -13.19 -17.08
C VAL A 144 -9.39 -14.62 -17.57
N ALA A 145 -9.04 -15.63 -16.76
CA ALA A 145 -9.32 -17.02 -17.06
C ALA A 145 -10.83 -17.28 -16.91
N GLY A 146 -11.55 -17.38 -18.04
CA GLY A 146 -12.94 -17.84 -18.05
C GLY A 146 -13.10 -19.17 -17.31
N ALA A 147 -14.32 -19.44 -16.82
CA ALA A 147 -14.66 -20.49 -15.84
C ALA A 147 -13.74 -21.74 -15.92
N PRO A 148 -12.73 -21.84 -15.04
CA PRO A 148 -11.91 -23.04 -14.93
C PRO A 148 -12.77 -24.23 -14.48
N ASP A 149 -12.26 -25.45 -14.67
CA ASP A 149 -12.91 -26.60 -14.04
C ASP A 149 -12.93 -26.45 -12.52
N GLU A 150 -13.80 -27.21 -11.85
CA GLU A 150 -14.05 -27.03 -10.42
C GLU A 150 -12.83 -27.34 -9.54
N GLU A 151 -11.89 -28.16 -10.03
CA GLU A 151 -10.66 -28.56 -9.35
C GLU A 151 -9.60 -27.45 -9.46
N GLU A 152 -9.33 -26.95 -10.66
CA GLU A 152 -8.46 -25.79 -10.91
C GLU A 152 -8.97 -24.53 -10.17
N ALA A 153 -10.30 -24.34 -10.12
CA ALA A 153 -10.92 -23.26 -9.36
C ALA A 153 -10.65 -23.39 -7.84
N ALA A 154 -10.71 -24.61 -7.30
CA ALA A 154 -10.47 -24.88 -5.89
C ALA A 154 -8.99 -24.70 -5.51
N GLU A 155 -8.07 -25.21 -6.32
CA GLU A 155 -6.62 -25.02 -6.12
C GLU A 155 -6.25 -23.54 -6.16
N ALA A 156 -6.76 -22.80 -7.14
CA ALA A 156 -6.51 -21.37 -7.24
C ALA A 156 -7.10 -20.60 -6.05
N ARG A 157 -8.26 -21.00 -5.51
CA ARG A 157 -8.85 -20.43 -4.27
C ARG A 157 -7.95 -20.67 -3.07
N ALA A 158 -7.49 -21.89 -2.84
CA ALA A 158 -6.60 -22.22 -1.75
C ALA A 158 -5.26 -21.46 -1.84
N ALA A 159 -4.69 -21.33 -3.05
CA ALA A 159 -3.47 -20.57 -3.27
C ALA A 159 -3.63 -19.07 -2.95
N LEU A 160 -4.77 -18.48 -3.34
CA LEU A 160 -5.09 -17.09 -3.02
C LEU A 160 -5.28 -16.90 -1.51
N GLU A 161 -6.04 -17.79 -0.86
CA GLU A 161 -6.27 -17.73 0.58
C GLU A 161 -4.96 -17.83 1.37
N GLY A 162 -4.06 -18.73 0.97
CA GLY A 162 -2.73 -18.84 1.58
C GLY A 162 -1.86 -17.59 1.37
N ALA A 163 -1.94 -16.95 0.20
CA ALA A 163 -1.24 -15.71 -0.08
C ALA A 163 -1.80 -14.53 0.73
N GLU A 164 -3.12 -14.42 0.85
CA GLU A 164 -3.80 -13.41 1.67
C GLU A 164 -3.50 -13.59 3.17
N ALA A 165 -3.46 -14.84 3.65
CA ALA A 165 -3.05 -15.15 5.03
C ALA A 165 -1.59 -14.75 5.30
N THR A 166 -0.70 -15.00 4.34
CA THR A 166 0.71 -14.59 4.44
C THR A 166 0.84 -13.06 4.48
N GLU A 167 0.12 -12.35 3.61
CA GLU A 167 0.08 -10.88 3.62
C GLU A 167 -0.44 -10.34 4.96
N MET A 168 -1.52 -10.94 5.50
CA MET A 168 -2.09 -10.56 6.79
C MET A 168 -1.09 -10.73 7.94
N GLY A 169 -0.33 -11.82 7.95
CA GLY A 169 0.72 -12.04 8.95
C GLY A 169 1.75 -10.92 8.97
N TYR A 170 2.17 -10.43 7.79
CA TYR A 170 3.06 -9.27 7.73
C TYR A 170 2.40 -7.98 8.22
N VAL A 171 1.12 -7.76 7.90
CA VAL A 171 0.36 -6.58 8.40
C VAL A 171 0.30 -6.58 9.92
N GLU A 172 0.07 -7.73 10.56
CA GLU A 172 0.04 -7.85 12.02
C GLU A 172 1.42 -7.55 12.62
N THR A 173 2.50 -8.14 12.08
CA THR A 173 3.86 -7.85 12.56
C THR A 173 4.24 -6.38 12.39
N ILE A 174 3.89 -5.76 11.26
CA ILE A 174 4.11 -4.33 11.03
C ILE A 174 3.38 -3.49 12.08
N ARG A 175 2.12 -3.84 12.39
CA ARG A 175 1.33 -3.14 13.41
C ARG A 175 1.99 -3.23 14.79
N GLU A 176 2.46 -4.41 15.19
CA GLU A 176 3.17 -4.61 16.46
C GLU A 176 4.43 -3.75 16.53
N LEU A 177 5.25 -3.73 15.48
CA LEU A 177 6.45 -2.89 15.40
C LEU A 177 6.14 -1.40 15.53
N LEU A 178 5.01 -0.93 14.97
CA LEU A 178 4.58 0.46 15.09
C LEU A 178 4.04 0.81 16.47
N GLU A 179 3.36 -0.14 17.14
CA GLU A 179 2.92 0.00 18.52
C GLU A 179 4.13 0.09 19.46
N GLU A 180 5.14 -0.78 19.29
CA GLU A 180 6.39 -0.75 20.04
C GLU A 180 7.16 0.56 19.81
N LEU A 181 7.24 1.04 18.57
CA LEU A 181 7.89 2.32 18.26
C LEU A 181 7.16 3.51 18.91
N THR A 182 5.83 3.42 19.04
CA THR A 182 5.02 4.45 19.72
C THR A 182 5.27 4.44 21.22
N ALA A 183 5.43 3.26 21.83
CA ALA A 183 5.81 3.14 23.23
C ALA A 183 7.21 3.72 23.49
N GLU A 184 8.19 3.36 22.66
CA GLU A 184 9.55 3.90 22.74
C GLU A 184 9.57 5.43 22.60
N ALA A 185 8.75 5.99 21.70
CA ALA A 185 8.62 7.43 21.55
C ALA A 185 7.94 8.13 22.74
N ALA A 186 7.14 7.42 23.53
CA ALA A 186 6.51 7.94 24.74
C ALA A 186 7.49 7.94 25.93
N ASP A 187 8.39 6.95 25.98
CA ASP A 187 9.43 6.82 27.01
C ASP A 187 10.66 7.69 26.72
N CYS A 188 10.75 8.27 25.52
CA CYS A 188 11.83 9.14 25.12
C CYS A 188 11.66 10.56 25.71
N GLU A 189 12.46 10.87 26.74
CA GLU A 189 12.67 12.23 27.24
C GLU A 189 13.75 12.89 26.37
N ASP A 190 13.35 13.65 25.34
CA ASP A 190 14.30 14.49 24.57
C ASP A 190 14.95 15.59 25.45
#